data_AF-A0A2V3TRI6-F1
#
_entry.id   AF-A0A2V3TRI6-F1
#
_cell.length_a   1.000
_cell.length_b   1.000
_cell.length_c   1.000
_cell.angle_alpha   90.00
_cell.angle_beta   90.00
_cell.angle_gamma   90.00
#
_symmetry.space_group_name_H-M   'P 1'
#
loop_
_entity.id
_entity.type
_entity.pdbx_description
1 polymer ?
#
loop_
_entity_poly.entity_id
_entity_poly.type
_entity_poly.pdbx_seq_one_letter_code
_entity_poly.pdbx_strand_id
1 'polypeptide(L)'
;MDALFEPIPQSESPPYTLGVATIHLNDKGQSPHPREPNWDNEFKPYYYITVRSLRPGPFLTSFHEAERLLSNILPEWGYTIRSAPELTQVRFEKGDVCRDWFSGGAVATLIVAAALDLLAECPSEIKQWRSL
;
A
#
# COMPACT_ATOMS: atom_id res chain seq x y z
N MET A 1 16.36 -15.86 -12.35
CA MET A 1 15.11 -15.97 -13.12
C MET A 1 14.06 -15.24 -12.30
N ASP A 2 13.66 -14.08 -12.79
CA ASP A 2 12.72 -13.17 -12.13
C ASP A 2 11.35 -13.81 -12.01
N ALA A 3 10.81 -13.86 -10.79
CA ALA A 3 9.46 -14.35 -10.47
C ALA A 3 8.33 -13.44 -11.00
N LEU A 4 8.62 -12.62 -12.02
CA LEU A 4 7.70 -11.61 -12.56
C LEU A 4 7.01 -12.05 -13.85
N PHE A 5 7.33 -13.21 -14.42
CA PHE A 5 6.79 -13.65 -15.72
C PHE A 5 6.40 -15.13 -15.76
N GLU A 6 5.71 -15.63 -14.74
CA GLU A 6 4.96 -16.88 -14.92
C GLU A 6 3.68 -16.60 -15.73
N PRO A 7 3.46 -17.29 -16.86
CA PRO A 7 2.25 -17.13 -17.66
C PRO A 7 1.05 -17.66 -16.87
N ILE A 8 0.11 -16.77 -16.54
CA ILE A 8 -1.11 -17.11 -15.79
C ILE A 8 -2.09 -17.81 -16.75
N PRO A 9 -2.56 -19.04 -16.45
CA PRO A 9 -3.59 -19.69 -17.24
C PRO A 9 -4.90 -18.89 -17.20
N GLN A 10 -5.50 -18.69 -18.38
CA GLN A 10 -6.77 -17.97 -18.52
C GLN A 10 -7.92 -18.83 -17.96
N SER A 11 -8.35 -18.50 -16.75
CA SER A 11 -9.61 -18.94 -16.17
C SER A 11 -10.63 -17.80 -16.25
N GLU A 12 -11.91 -18.11 -16.52
CA GLU A 12 -13.01 -17.13 -16.48
C GLU A 12 -13.37 -16.70 -15.04
N SER A 13 -12.70 -17.26 -14.03
CA SER A 13 -12.81 -16.83 -12.63
C SER A 13 -11.83 -15.69 -12.32
N PRO A 14 -12.07 -14.84 -11.30
CA PRO A 14 -11.08 -13.83 -10.91
C PRO A 14 -9.77 -14.55 -10.57
N PRO A 15 -8.63 -14.13 -11.15
CA PRO A 15 -7.40 -14.91 -11.06
C PRO A 15 -6.81 -14.70 -9.66
N TYR A 16 -7.21 -15.54 -8.72
CA TYR A 16 -6.57 -15.60 -7.41
C TYR A 16 -5.45 -16.62 -7.43
N THR A 17 -4.32 -16.30 -6.80
CA THR A 17 -3.22 -17.24 -6.56
C THR A 17 -2.99 -17.40 -5.07
N LEU A 18 -2.44 -18.55 -4.66
CA LEU A 18 -1.92 -18.73 -3.32
C LEU A 18 -0.50 -18.15 -3.27
N GLY A 19 -0.34 -17.06 -2.53
CA GLY A 19 0.97 -16.51 -2.22
C GLY A 19 1.40 -16.94 -0.84
N VAL A 20 2.54 -17.62 -0.74
CA VAL A 20 3.25 -17.73 0.54
C VAL A 20 4.00 -16.43 0.75
N ALA A 21 3.79 -15.75 1.87
CA ALA A 21 4.66 -14.68 2.30
C ALA A 21 5.29 -15.03 3.64
N THR A 22 6.49 -14.48 3.83
CA THR A 22 7.30 -14.69 5.03
C THR A 22 7.33 -13.39 5.80
N ILE A 23 6.93 -13.42 7.07
CA ILE A 23 7.10 -12.32 8.01
C ILE A 23 8.15 -12.75 9.01
N HIS A 24 8.91 -11.78 9.47
CA HIS A 24 9.86 -11.99 10.54
C HIS A 24 9.23 -11.39 11.79
N LEU A 25 9.06 -12.18 12.84
CA LEU A 25 8.52 -11.69 14.11
C LEU A 25 9.50 -11.99 15.24
N ASN A 26 9.62 -11.07 16.19
CA ASN A 26 10.32 -11.32 17.45
C ASN A 26 9.41 -12.08 18.44
N ASP A 27 9.94 -12.47 19.60
CA ASP A 27 9.17 -13.19 20.63
C ASP A 27 8.00 -12.36 21.23
N LYS A 28 7.93 -11.05 20.94
CA LYS A 28 6.80 -10.17 21.29
C LYS A 28 5.75 -10.06 20.17
N GLY A 29 5.91 -10.79 19.06
CA GLY A 29 5.02 -10.74 17.90
C GLY A 29 5.15 -9.49 17.05
N GLN A 30 6.28 -8.77 17.13
CA GLN A 30 6.52 -7.54 16.38
C GLN A 30 7.36 -7.81 15.13
N SER A 31 7.03 -7.15 14.02
CA SER A 31 7.81 -7.18 12.79
C SER A 31 9.01 -6.21 12.83
N PRO A 32 10.11 -6.49 12.10
CA PRO A 32 11.21 -5.54 11.98
C PRO A 32 10.73 -4.28 11.28
N HIS A 33 11.24 -3.13 11.70
CA HIS A 33 10.93 -1.87 11.05
C HIS A 33 11.54 -1.87 9.63
N PRO A 34 10.76 -1.56 8.58
CA PRO A 34 11.18 -1.79 7.19
C PRO A 34 12.35 -0.91 6.75
N ARG A 35 12.57 0.24 7.40
CA ARG A 35 13.69 1.16 7.11
C ARG A 35 14.82 1.05 8.13
N GLU A 36 14.57 0.45 9.30
CA GLU A 36 15.51 0.36 10.41
C GLU A 36 15.43 -1.04 11.03
N PRO A 37 16.02 -2.06 10.39
CA PRO A 37 16.02 -3.40 10.95
C PRO A 37 16.75 -3.35 12.31
N ASN A 38 15.98 -3.51 13.39
CA ASN A 38 16.51 -3.44 14.74
C ASN A 38 17.27 -4.73 15.06
N TRP A 39 18.56 -4.77 14.69
CA TRP A 39 19.42 -5.95 14.73
C TRP A 39 19.59 -6.58 16.13
N ASP A 40 19.24 -5.86 17.19
CA ASP A 40 19.29 -6.35 18.58
C ASP A 40 18.14 -7.30 18.93
N ASN A 41 17.05 -7.28 18.14
CA ASN A 41 15.95 -8.23 18.30
C ASN A 41 16.16 -9.42 17.37
N GLU A 42 16.13 -10.64 17.93
CA GLU A 42 16.09 -11.86 17.12
C GLU A 42 14.69 -12.01 16.50
N PHE A 43 14.62 -11.97 15.17
CA PHE A 43 13.36 -12.20 14.44
C PHE A 43 13.37 -13.56 13.76
N LYS A 44 12.30 -14.34 13.96
CA LYS A 44 12.12 -15.68 13.37
C LYS A 44 11.16 -15.61 12.18
N PRO A 45 11.40 -16.38 11.11
CA PRO A 45 10.51 -16.41 9.95
C PRO A 45 9.23 -17.21 10.26
N TYR A 46 8.08 -16.64 9.90
CA TYR A 46 6.78 -17.27 9.91
C TYR A 46 6.18 -17.27 8.52
N TYR A 47 5.60 -18.40 8.12
CA TYR A 47 4.93 -18.56 6.84
C TYR A 47 3.44 -18.32 6.99
N TYR A 48 2.88 -17.46 6.13
CA TYR A 48 1.44 -17.31 6.01
C TYR A 48 1.03 -17.48 4.55
N ILE A 49 -0.01 -18.29 4.38
CA ILE A 49 -0.63 -18.53 3.08
C ILE A 49 -1.67 -17.42 2.89
N THR A 50 -1.47 -16.61 1.86
CA THR A 50 -2.38 -15.53 1.46
C THR A 50 -3.03 -15.87 0.14
N VAL A 51 -4.32 -15.55 0.00
CA VAL A 51 -4.97 -15.52 -1.30
C VAL A 51 -4.70 -14.14 -1.90
N ARG A 52 -4.00 -14.08 -3.03
CA ARG A 52 -3.66 -12.83 -3.72
C ARG A 52 -4.46 -12.73 -5.01
N SER A 53 -5.01 -11.55 -5.31
CA SER A 53 -5.50 -11.27 -6.65
C SER A 53 -4.31 -11.06 -7.59
N LEU A 54 -4.29 -11.77 -8.72
CA LEU A 54 -3.30 -11.60 -9.80
C LEU A 54 -3.59 -10.36 -10.66
N ARG A 55 -4.75 -9.73 -10.47
CA ARG A 55 -5.07 -8.43 -11.07
C ARG A 55 -4.91 -7.33 -10.02
N PRO A 56 -4.24 -6.21 -10.36
CA PRO A 56 -4.28 -5.02 -9.53
C PRO A 56 -5.74 -4.70 -9.21
N GLY A 57 -6.03 -4.48 -7.94
CA GLY A 57 -7.39 -4.12 -7.54
C GLY A 57 -7.81 -2.81 -8.24
N PRO A 58 -9.12 -2.58 -8.46
CA PRO A 58 -9.61 -1.36 -9.10
C PRO A 58 -9.07 -0.07 -8.47
N PHE A 59 -8.75 -0.07 -7.18
CA PHE A 59 -8.16 1.07 -6.48
C PHE A 59 -6.76 1.48 -6.97
N LEU A 60 -6.03 0.62 -7.71
CA LEU A 60 -4.74 0.96 -8.31
C LEU A 60 -4.86 1.52 -9.73
N THR A 61 -6.00 1.30 -10.39
CA THR A 61 -6.21 1.59 -11.81
C THR A 61 -7.35 2.57 -12.08
N SER A 62 -8.31 2.69 -11.16
CA SER A 62 -9.45 3.60 -11.20
C SER A 62 -9.29 4.69 -10.15
N PHE A 63 -9.35 5.94 -10.61
CA PHE A 63 -9.30 7.12 -9.73
C PHE A 63 -10.41 7.11 -8.68
N HIS A 64 -11.65 6.81 -9.08
CA HIS A 64 -12.80 6.77 -8.17
C HIS A 64 -12.61 5.74 -7.05
N GLU A 65 -12.08 4.56 -7.38
CA GLU A 65 -11.85 3.52 -6.38
C GLU A 65 -10.66 3.85 -5.47
N ALA A 66 -9.64 4.53 -5.98
CA ALA A 66 -8.53 5.05 -5.18
C ALA A 66 -9.01 6.13 -4.19
N GLU A 67 -9.85 7.04 -4.63
CA GLU A 67 -10.45 8.09 -3.80
C GLU A 67 -11.40 7.50 -2.73
N ARG A 68 -12.23 6.54 -3.13
CA ARG A 68 -13.08 5.80 -2.20
C ARG A 68 -12.24 5.05 -1.17
N LEU A 69 -11.12 4.43 -1.56
CA LEU A 69 -10.22 3.80 -0.61
C LEU A 69 -9.67 4.85 0.37
N LEU A 70 -9.10 5.95 -0.16
CA LEU A 70 -8.50 7.02 0.63
C LEU A 70 -9.45 7.57 1.69
N SER A 71 -10.66 7.97 1.28
CA SER A 71 -11.69 8.51 2.19
C SER A 71 -12.10 7.53 3.29
N ASN A 72 -11.94 6.22 3.09
CA ASN A 72 -12.21 5.21 4.10
C ASN A 72 -11.05 4.99 5.08
N ILE A 73 -9.79 5.08 4.60
CA ILE A 73 -8.60 4.80 5.43
C ILE A 73 -8.08 6.05 6.13
N LEU A 74 -8.16 7.23 5.50
CA LEU A 74 -7.56 8.50 5.93
C LEU A 74 -8.58 9.64 5.73
N PRO A 75 -9.70 9.65 6.49
CA PRO A 75 -10.82 10.56 6.24
C PRO A 75 -10.48 12.04 6.43
N GLU A 76 -9.43 12.35 7.19
CA GLU A 76 -9.01 13.74 7.45
C GLU A 76 -7.97 14.25 6.46
N TRP A 77 -7.49 13.40 5.54
CA TRP A 77 -6.49 13.76 4.55
C TRP A 77 -7.13 14.04 3.18
N GLY A 78 -6.78 15.18 2.60
CA GLY A 78 -7.04 15.51 1.21
C GLY A 78 -5.81 15.29 0.34
N TYR A 79 -5.96 15.57 -0.96
CA TYR A 79 -4.86 15.51 -1.90
C TYR A 79 -4.99 16.58 -2.99
N THR A 80 -3.85 17.04 -3.48
CA THR A 80 -3.74 17.93 -4.64
C THR A 80 -3.09 17.17 -5.79
N ILE A 81 -3.68 17.27 -6.99
CA ILE A 81 -3.14 16.70 -8.22
C ILE A 81 -2.55 17.82 -9.08
N ARG A 82 -1.34 17.60 -9.58
CA ARG A 82 -0.76 18.37 -10.69
C ARG A 82 -0.69 17.46 -11.90
N SER A 83 -1.34 17.88 -12.99
CA SER A 83 -1.29 17.16 -14.27
C SER A 83 -0.63 18.06 -15.31
N ALA A 84 0.53 17.61 -15.78
CA ALA A 84 1.24 18.16 -16.94
C ALA A 84 1.37 17.04 -18.01
N PRO A 85 1.55 17.39 -19.29
CA PRO A 85 1.56 16.40 -20.39
C PRO A 85 2.51 15.21 -20.19
N GLU A 86 3.63 15.43 -19.52
CA GLU A 86 4.67 14.41 -19.29
C GLU A 86 4.75 13.93 -17.84
N LEU A 87 3.98 14.56 -16.93
CA LEU A 87 4.13 14.33 -15.50
C LEU A 87 2.81 14.48 -14.77
N THR A 88 2.41 13.42 -14.10
CA THR A 88 1.37 13.46 -13.07
C THR A 88 2.04 13.45 -11.71
N GLN A 89 1.60 14.34 -10.82
CA GLN A 89 2.04 14.37 -9.44
C GLN A 89 0.84 14.46 -8.48
N VAL A 90 0.98 13.84 -7.31
CA VAL A 90 -0.01 13.86 -6.23
C VAL A 90 0.70 14.24 -4.93
N ARG A 91 0.06 15.06 -4.11
CA ARG A 91 0.52 15.40 -2.77
C ARG A 91 -0.62 15.30 -1.77
N PHE A 92 -0.35 14.77 -0.58
CA PHE A 92 -1.32 14.68 0.51
C PHE A 92 -1.24 15.88 1.44
N GLU A 93 -2.41 16.33 1.90
CA GLU A 93 -2.58 17.59 2.63
C GLU A 93 -3.61 17.41 3.76
N LYS A 94 -3.34 17.99 4.93
CA LYS A 94 -4.26 18.02 6.09
C LYS A 94 -4.06 19.31 6.86
N GLY A 95 -5.02 20.22 6.78
CA GLY A 95 -4.88 21.58 7.33
C GLY A 95 -3.65 22.27 6.73
N ASP A 96 -2.70 22.69 7.58
CA ASP A 96 -1.45 23.32 7.16
C ASP A 96 -0.33 22.33 6.79
N VAL A 97 -0.55 21.02 7.00
CA VAL A 97 0.44 19.98 6.70
C VAL A 97 0.38 19.63 5.22
N CYS A 98 1.52 19.75 4.54
CA CYS A 98 1.72 19.33 3.15
C CYS A 98 2.84 18.30 3.07
N ARG A 99 2.57 17.13 2.48
CA ARG A 99 3.57 16.07 2.25
C ARG A 99 4.39 16.35 0.98
N ASP A 100 5.34 15.48 0.68
CA ASP A 100 6.10 15.58 -0.58
C ASP A 100 5.24 15.17 -1.79
N TRP A 101 5.68 15.61 -2.98
CA TRP A 101 5.04 15.24 -4.23
C TRP A 101 5.46 13.84 -4.67
N PHE A 102 4.47 12.97 -4.89
CA PHE A 102 4.63 11.66 -5.52
C PHE A 102 4.46 11.79 -7.03
N SER A 103 5.27 11.07 -7.81
CA SER A 103 5.23 11.08 -9.28
C SER A 103 5.60 9.72 -9.88
N GLY A 104 5.51 9.57 -11.20
CA GLY A 104 5.98 8.38 -11.91
C GLY A 104 4.93 7.27 -12.07
N GLY A 105 3.64 7.61 -12.05
CA GLY A 105 2.56 6.65 -12.22
C GLY A 105 1.22 7.30 -12.57
N ALA A 106 0.21 6.46 -12.78
CA ALA A 106 -1.17 6.92 -12.92
C ALA A 106 -1.67 7.52 -11.59
N VAL A 107 -2.59 8.49 -11.66
CA VAL A 107 -3.15 9.19 -10.49
C VAL A 107 -3.60 8.22 -9.39
N ALA A 108 -4.38 7.18 -9.74
CA ALA A 108 -4.87 6.19 -8.80
C ALA A 108 -3.73 5.50 -8.04
N THR A 109 -2.69 5.09 -8.76
CA THR A 109 -1.49 4.48 -8.17
C THR A 109 -0.75 5.45 -7.26
N LEU A 110 -0.62 6.71 -7.65
CA LEU A 110 0.06 7.74 -6.86
C LEU A 110 -0.70 8.07 -5.56
N ILE A 111 -2.03 8.12 -5.60
CA ILE A 111 -2.87 8.27 -4.39
C ILE A 111 -2.60 7.12 -3.42
N VAL A 112 -2.63 5.88 -3.90
CA VAL A 112 -2.42 4.70 -3.04
C VAL A 112 -1.00 4.65 -2.50
N ALA A 113 0.01 4.97 -3.32
CA ALA A 113 1.40 5.01 -2.89
C ALA A 113 1.63 6.07 -1.79
N ALA A 114 1.11 7.28 -1.97
CA ALA A 114 1.19 8.35 -0.97
C ALA A 114 0.49 7.97 0.34
N ALA A 115 -0.66 7.28 0.26
CA ALA A 115 -1.36 6.78 1.45
C ALA A 115 -0.56 5.73 2.21
N LEU A 116 0.07 4.79 1.52
CA LEU A 116 0.90 3.76 2.15
C LEU A 116 2.14 4.36 2.81
N ASP A 117 2.78 5.34 2.17
CA ASP A 117 3.93 6.03 2.76
C ASP A 117 3.52 6.82 4.03
N LEU A 118 2.39 7.54 3.98
CA LEU A 118 1.84 8.22 5.16
C LEU A 118 1.56 7.24 6.30
N LEU A 119 0.95 6.09 6.00
CA LEU A 119 0.63 5.07 7.02
C LEU A 119 1.86 4.38 7.60
N ALA A 120 2.95 4.28 6.82
CA ALA A 120 4.21 3.75 7.32
C ALA A 120 4.84 4.66 8.37
N GLU A 121 4.67 5.98 8.22
CA GLU A 121 5.23 6.98 9.15
C GLU A 121 4.28 7.32 10.30
N CYS A 122 2.99 7.40 10.01
CA CYS A 122 1.94 7.81 10.94
C CYS A 122 0.79 6.78 10.96
N PRO A 123 1.02 5.54 11.45
CA PRO A 123 0.00 4.51 11.45
C PRO A 123 -1.24 4.87 12.28
N SER A 124 -1.11 5.79 13.24
CA SER A 124 -2.23 6.31 14.04
C SER A 124 -3.23 7.16 13.27
N GLU A 125 -2.87 7.65 12.07
CA GLU A 125 -3.76 8.43 11.21
C GLU A 125 -4.82 7.55 10.52
N ILE A 126 -4.63 6.23 10.48
CA ILE A 126 -5.63 5.34 9.91
C ILE A 126 -6.92 5.42 10.72
N LYS A 127 -8.06 5.45 10.03
CA LYS A 127 -9.37 5.26 10.68
C LYS A 127 -9.32 3.95 11.48
N GLN A 128 -9.51 4.03 12.79
CA GLN A 128 -9.55 2.84 13.63
C GLN A 128 -10.78 2.00 13.24
N TRP A 129 -10.53 0.83 12.63
CA TRP A 129 -11.60 -0.08 12.21
C TRP A 129 -12.10 -0.99 13.34
N ARG A 130 -11.47 -0.91 14.52
CA ARG A 130 -11.89 -1.60 15.73
C ARG A 130 -11.74 -0.63 16.90
N SER A 131 -12.84 -0.39 17.61
CA SER A 131 -12.76 0.07 19.01
C SER A 131 -12.01 -1.02 19.77
N LEU A 132 -10.92 -0.65 20.44
CA LEU A 132 -10.40 -1.46 21.54
C LEU A 132 -11.38 -1.45 22.71
#